data_AF-A0A352PNV9-F1
#
_entry.id   AF-A0A352PNV9-F1
#
_cell.length_a   1.000
_cell.length_b   1.000
_cell.length_c   1.000
_cell.angle_alpha   90.00
_cell.angle_beta   90.00
_cell.angle_gamma   90.00
#
_symmetry.space_group_name_H-M   'P 1'
#
loop_
_entity.id
_entity.type
_entity.pdbx_description
1 polymer ?
#
loop_
_entity_poly.entity_id
_entity_poly.type
_entity_poly.pdbx_seq_one_letter_code
_entity_poly.pdbx_strand_id
1 'polypeptide(L)'
;RNDIGGIAYPLHPQLEKSAVFIYDGYPGGIGLAVRGYGIIEPLLGKTRELIASCSCDQGCPACIHSPKCGAGNKPLDKAAALLILRYLLGEMSLPD
;
A
#
# COMPACT_ATOMS: atom_id res chain seq x y z
N ARG A 1 12.28 -10.45 2.86
CA ARG A 1 11.63 -9.24 3.47
C ARG A 1 12.44 -7.96 3.25
N ASN A 2 13.62 -8.01 2.61
CA ASN A 2 14.45 -6.84 2.28
C ASN A 2 14.59 -6.57 0.78
N ASP A 3 13.92 -7.39 -0.02
CA ASP A 3 14.06 -7.43 -1.48
C ASP A 3 13.20 -6.36 -2.16
N ILE A 4 12.18 -5.85 -1.44
CA ILE A 4 11.28 -4.78 -1.86
C ILE A 4 11.19 -3.75 -0.72
N GLY A 5 11.18 -2.47 -1.10
CA GLY A 5 10.88 -1.32 -0.24
C GLY A 5 9.66 -0.55 -0.75
N GLY A 6 9.18 0.38 0.08
CA GLY A 6 8.12 1.28 -0.33
C GLY A 6 8.00 2.50 0.57
N ILE A 7 7.48 3.59 -0.01
CA ILE A 7 7.26 4.88 0.65
C ILE A 7 5.88 5.39 0.23
N ALA A 8 5.11 5.89 1.20
CA ALA A 8 3.86 6.59 0.94
C ALA A 8 4.11 8.11 1.08
N TYR A 9 3.63 8.88 0.12
CA TYR A 9 3.77 10.33 0.06
C TYR A 9 2.36 10.94 -0.08
N PRO A 10 1.78 11.54 0.98
CA PRO A 10 0.41 12.04 0.96
C PRO A 10 0.12 13.10 -0.11
N LEU A 11 1.08 13.98 -0.40
CA LEU A 11 1.01 14.95 -1.50
C LEU A 11 2.41 15.10 -2.11
N HIS A 12 2.68 14.39 -3.20
CA HIS A 12 3.97 14.42 -3.85
C HIS A 12 4.09 15.66 -4.75
N PRO A 13 5.10 16.53 -4.57
CA PRO A 13 5.14 17.86 -5.20
C PRO A 13 5.20 17.80 -6.73
N GLN A 14 5.89 16.82 -7.31
CA GLN A 14 5.94 16.69 -8.78
C GLN A 14 4.73 15.97 -9.38
N LEU A 15 3.97 15.21 -8.57
CA LEU A 15 2.79 14.48 -9.08
C LEU A 15 1.49 15.22 -8.77
N GLU A 16 1.55 16.23 -7.89
CA GLU A 16 0.40 17.01 -7.39
C GLU A 16 -0.73 16.13 -6.82
N LYS A 17 -0.38 14.94 -6.31
CA LYS A 17 -1.32 13.98 -5.73
C LYS A 17 -0.62 13.03 -4.75
N SER A 18 -1.41 12.24 -4.04
CA SER A 18 -0.90 11.15 -3.21
C SER A 18 -0.25 10.06 -4.06
N ALA A 19 0.85 9.50 -3.57
CA ALA A 19 1.57 8.44 -4.26
C ALA A 19 2.11 7.39 -3.30
N VAL A 20 2.07 6.13 -3.74
CA VAL A 20 2.79 5.03 -3.10
C VAL A 20 3.85 4.55 -4.09
N PHE A 21 5.10 4.56 -3.67
CA PHE A 21 6.22 4.07 -4.44
C PHE A 21 6.63 2.69 -3.95
N ILE A 22 6.86 1.77 -4.89
CA ILE A 22 7.36 0.42 -4.63
C ILE A 22 8.63 0.25 -5.45
N TYR A 23 9.70 -0.23 -4.83
CA TYR A 23 11.01 -0.33 -5.47
C TYR A 23 11.79 -1.56 -5.00
N ASP A 24 12.74 -2.01 -5.81
CA ASP A 24 13.64 -3.09 -5.45
C ASP A 24 14.59 -2.63 -4.35
N GLY A 25 14.76 -3.47 -3.32
CA GLY A 25 15.72 -3.21 -2.24
C GLY A 25 17.18 -3.41 -2.65
N TYR A 26 17.43 -3.98 -3.84
CA TYR A 26 18.77 -4.24 -4.35
C TYR A 26 19.29 -3.05 -5.18
N PRO A 27 20.52 -2.55 -4.93
CA PRO A 27 21.12 -1.47 -5.73
C PRO A 27 21.18 -1.82 -7.22
N GLY A 28 20.68 -0.92 -8.08
CA GLY A 28 20.58 -1.14 -9.53
C GLY A 28 19.33 -1.89 -9.98
N GLY A 29 18.56 -2.47 -9.04
CA GLY A 29 17.32 -3.21 -9.34
C GLY A 29 17.57 -4.63 -9.86
N ILE A 30 16.63 -5.51 -9.54
CA ILE A 30 16.62 -6.93 -9.98
C ILE A 30 15.30 -7.33 -10.65
N GLY A 31 14.38 -6.38 -10.82
CA GLY A 31 13.14 -6.55 -11.58
C GLY A 31 11.95 -7.04 -10.76
N LEU A 32 11.95 -6.90 -9.44
CA LEU A 32 10.77 -7.28 -8.63
C LEU A 32 9.66 -6.24 -8.77
N ALA A 33 9.99 -4.96 -8.71
CA ALA A 33 9.03 -3.86 -8.85
C ALA A 33 8.38 -3.85 -10.25
N VAL A 34 9.16 -4.08 -11.32
CA VAL A 34 8.61 -4.13 -12.69
C VAL A 34 7.67 -5.32 -12.88
N ARG A 35 8.03 -6.50 -12.34
CA ARG A 35 7.14 -7.66 -12.36
C ARG A 35 5.88 -7.38 -11.54
N GLY A 36 6.03 -6.79 -10.35
CA GLY A 36 4.93 -6.44 -9.45
C GLY A 36 3.96 -5.45 -10.09
N TYR A 37 4.47 -4.47 -10.86
CA TYR A 37 3.65 -3.53 -11.62
C TYR A 37 2.74 -4.26 -12.62
N GLY A 38 3.26 -5.27 -13.34
CA GLY A 38 2.48 -6.07 -14.28
C GLY A 38 1.35 -6.90 -13.65
N ILE A 39 1.35 -7.06 -12.32
CA ILE A 39 0.33 -7.82 -11.56
C ILE A 39 -0.27 -7.00 -10.42
N ILE A 40 -0.25 -5.67 -10.53
CA ILE A 40 -0.61 -4.78 -9.41
C ILE A 40 -2.06 -4.96 -8.96
N GLU A 41 -3.01 -5.11 -9.88
CA GLU A 41 -4.43 -5.32 -9.56
C GLU A 41 -4.66 -6.58 -8.70
N PRO A 42 -4.18 -7.79 -9.09
CA PRO A 42 -4.22 -8.96 -8.22
C PRO A 42 -3.59 -8.74 -6.83
N LEU A 43 -2.47 -8.01 -6.76
CA LEU A 43 -1.80 -7.71 -5.49
C LEU A 43 -2.65 -6.79 -4.60
N LEU A 44 -3.29 -5.76 -5.17
CA LEU A 44 -4.21 -4.89 -4.45
C LEU A 44 -5.44 -5.67 -3.97
N GLY A 45 -6.00 -6.55 -4.81
CA GLY A 45 -7.10 -7.44 -4.44
C GLY A 45 -6.76 -8.33 -3.24
N LYS A 46 -5.59 -8.97 -3.26
CA LYS A 46 -5.10 -9.79 -2.14
C LYS A 46 -4.83 -8.95 -0.88
N THR A 47 -4.33 -7.73 -1.02
CA THR A 47 -4.12 -6.82 0.10
C THR A 47 -5.45 -6.44 0.75
N ARG A 48 -6.48 -6.13 -0.06
CA ARG A 48 -7.83 -5.84 0.44
C ARG A 48 -8.42 -7.03 1.19
N GLU A 49 -8.32 -8.25 0.64
CA GLU A 49 -8.78 -9.48 1.30
C GLU A 49 -8.08 -9.70 2.65
N LEU A 50 -6.76 -9.51 2.71
CA LEU A 50 -5.98 -9.64 3.95
C LEU A 50 -6.45 -8.64 5.02
N ILE A 51 -6.65 -7.37 4.65
CA ILE A 51 -7.09 -6.34 5.59
C ILE A 51 -8.53 -6.58 6.04
N ALA A 52 -9.43 -6.93 5.11
CA ALA A 52 -10.85 -7.15 5.39
C ALA A 52 -11.09 -8.38 6.28
N SER A 53 -10.29 -9.45 6.10
CA SER A 53 -10.41 -10.69 6.89
C SER A 53 -9.79 -10.60 8.30
N CYS A 54 -8.98 -9.57 8.56
CA CYS A 54 -8.38 -9.38 9.88
C CYS A 54 -9.44 -8.95 10.90
N SER A 55 -9.50 -9.59 12.08
CA SER A 55 -10.49 -9.32 13.13
C SER A 55 -10.22 -8.07 13.98
N CYS A 56 -9.11 -7.35 13.77
CA CYS A 56 -8.81 -6.14 14.53
C CYS A 56 -9.61 -4.92 14.02
N ASP A 57 -9.90 -3.96 14.90
CA ASP A 57 -10.65 -2.76 14.53
C ASP A 57 -9.76 -1.67 13.96
N GLN A 58 -8.64 -1.38 14.64
CA GLN A 58 -7.81 -0.20 14.37
C GLN A 58 -6.63 -0.46 13.43
N GLY A 59 -6.34 -1.73 13.16
CA GLY A 59 -5.09 -2.15 12.49
C GLY A 59 -4.10 -2.80 13.45
N CYS A 60 -3.31 -3.74 12.93
CA CYS A 60 -2.36 -4.50 13.72
C CYS A 60 -1.17 -5.00 12.87
N PRO A 61 -0.13 -5.60 13.48
CA PRO A 61 1.00 -6.25 12.81
C PRO A 61 0.65 -7.25 11.71
N ALA A 62 -0.55 -7.83 11.75
CA ALA A 62 -0.99 -8.83 10.78
C ALA A 62 -1.66 -8.24 9.53
N CYS A 63 -2.06 -6.96 9.52
CA CYS A 63 -2.80 -6.36 8.40
C CYS A 63 -2.16 -5.08 7.83
N ILE A 64 -2.11 -3.99 8.58
CA ILE A 64 -1.75 -2.66 8.03
C ILE A 64 -0.47 -2.07 8.64
N HIS A 65 0.17 -2.74 9.60
CA HIS A 65 1.46 -2.28 10.10
C HIS A 65 2.60 -2.77 9.20
N SER A 66 3.61 -1.92 9.07
CA SER A 66 4.89 -2.30 8.46
C SER A 66 5.99 -2.30 9.54
N PRO A 67 6.82 -3.36 9.63
CA PRO A 67 8.02 -3.33 10.48
C PRO A 67 9.07 -2.32 9.99
N LYS A 68 8.90 -1.76 8.78
CA LYS A 68 9.78 -0.77 8.16
C LYS A 68 9.19 0.64 8.16
N CYS A 69 8.09 0.87 8.88
CA CYS A 69 7.46 2.18 8.92
C CYS A 69 8.35 3.18 9.68
N GLY A 70 8.94 4.14 8.95
CA GLY A 70 9.74 5.22 9.56
C GLY A 70 8.94 6.16 10.46
N ALA A 71 7.60 6.21 10.29
CA ALA A 71 6.69 7.01 11.12
C ALA A 71 6.13 6.24 12.33
N GLY A 72 6.66 5.05 12.65
CA GLY A 72 6.24 4.28 13.83
C GLY A 72 4.81 3.76 13.75
N ASN A 73 4.29 3.50 12.55
CA ASN A 73 2.92 3.04 12.30
C ASN A 73 1.85 4.01 12.85
N LYS A 74 2.10 5.33 12.75
CA LYS A 74 1.15 6.37 13.18
C LYS A 74 1.18 7.59 12.24
N PRO A 75 0.00 8.12 11.84
CA PRO A 75 -1.34 7.54 12.02
C PRO A 75 -1.56 6.33 11.09
N LEU A 76 -2.37 5.36 11.52
CA LEU A 76 -2.87 4.26 10.69
C LEU A 76 -4.39 4.16 10.86
N ASP A 77 -5.08 3.85 9.76
CA ASP A 77 -6.54 3.70 9.72
C ASP A 77 -6.91 2.55 8.80
N LYS A 78 -7.51 1.50 9.38
CA LYS A 78 -7.92 0.29 8.67
C LYS A 78 -9.08 0.57 7.71
N ALA A 79 -10.04 1.38 8.11
CA ALA A 79 -11.20 1.71 7.28
C ALA A 79 -10.79 2.55 6.08
N ALA A 80 -9.92 3.55 6.27
CA ALA A 80 -9.36 4.34 5.20
C ALA A 80 -8.54 3.48 4.22
N ALA A 81 -7.72 2.55 4.72
CA ALA A 81 -6.97 1.62 3.87
C ALA A 81 -7.89 0.78 2.97
N LEU A 82 -8.99 0.25 3.52
CA LEU A 82 -9.99 -0.48 2.74
C LEU A 82 -10.68 0.40 1.70
N LEU A 83 -11.04 1.63 2.06
CA LEU A 83 -11.67 2.59 1.14
C LEU A 83 -10.75 2.90 -0.05
N ILE A 84 -9.48 3.19 0.22
CA ILE A 84 -8.48 3.46 -0.83
C ILE A 84 -8.31 2.25 -1.75
N LEU A 85 -8.21 1.03 -1.19
CA LEU A 85 -8.07 -0.18 -1.99
C LEU A 85 -9.28 -0.43 -2.89
N ARG A 86 -10.51 -0.22 -2.38
CA ARG A 86 -11.73 -0.32 -3.17
C ARG A 86 -11.76 0.69 -4.31
N TYR A 87 -11.35 1.93 -4.05
CA TYR A 87 -11.24 2.96 -5.09
C TYR A 87 -10.23 2.59 -6.16
N LEU A 88 -9.02 2.14 -5.77
CA LEU A 88 -7.98 1.72 -6.71
C LEU A 88 -8.37 0.49 -7.55
N LEU A 89 -9.22 -0.38 -7.02
CA LEU A 89 -9.78 -1.54 -7.72
C LEU A 89 -11.02 -1.21 -8.57
N GLY A 90 -11.45 0.05 -8.61
CA GLY A 90 -12.64 0.48 -9.37
C GLY A 90 -13.97 0.02 -8.77
N GLU A 91 -13.98 -0.43 -7.52
CA GLU A 91 -15.20 -0.90 -6.82
C GLU A 91 -16.03 0.25 -6.25
N MET A 92 -15.49 1.47 -6.25
CA MET A 92 -16.17 2.70 -5.86
C MET A 92 -15.52 3.93 -6.52
N SER A 93 -16.29 5.00 -6.63
CA SER A 93 -15.79 6.34 -6.99
C SER A 93 -15.66 7.22 -5.75
N LEU A 94 -14.71 8.15 -5.76
CA LEU A 94 -14.70 9.25 -4.81
C LEU A 94 -15.74 10.29 -5.26
N PRO A 95 -16.53 10.86 -4.34
CA PRO A 95 -17.34 12.03 -4.65
C PRO A 95 -16.44 13.21 -5.02
N ASP A 96 -16.95 14.10 -5.86
CA ASP A 96 -16.29 15.36 -6.24
C ASP A 96 -16.01 16.27 -5.03
#